data_AF-A0A0E4C7Z1-F1
#
_entry.id   AF-A0A0E4C7Z1-F1
#
_cell.length_a   1.000
_cell.length_b   1.000
_cell.length_c   1.000
_cell.angle_alpha   90.00
_cell.angle_beta   90.00
_cell.angle_gamma   90.00
#
_symmetry.space_group_name_H-M   'P 1'
#
loop_
_entity.id
_entity.type
_entity.pdbx_description
1 polymer ?
#
loop_
_entity_poly.entity_id
_entity_poly.type
_entity_poly.pdbx_seq_one_letter_code
_entity_poly.pdbx_strand_id
1 'polypeptide(L)'
;MGAAVQKAIRIIGLILRDMIQEDGSTILKTTIAVITLFLGLILLILIPVVIHERVPVTATKAQALWYYDAAQAVTMMTQSPCDPGVYVDWQEVIAVDAVRLKQNFKKSSASRANDLAMQFVEESGTCTH
;
A
#
# COMPACT_ATOMS: atom_id res chain seq x y z
N MET A 1 -12.65 36.60 -36.34
CA MET A 1 -11.61 36.21 -35.35
C MET A 1 -10.32 35.98 -36.12
N GLY A 2 -9.64 37.07 -36.44
CA GLY A 2 -8.78 37.16 -37.62
C GLY A 2 -7.39 37.71 -37.29
N ALA A 3 -6.42 37.32 -38.12
CA ALA A 3 -5.05 37.83 -38.27
C ALA A 3 -4.18 38.02 -37.01
N ALA A 4 -4.65 38.73 -35.99
CA ALA A 4 -3.94 38.99 -34.73
C ALA A 4 -3.69 37.69 -33.93
N VAL A 5 -4.69 36.81 -33.83
CA VAL A 5 -4.55 35.52 -33.13
C VAL A 5 -3.55 34.60 -33.85
N GLN A 6 -3.60 34.56 -35.19
CA GLN A 6 -2.64 33.79 -35.99
C GLN A 6 -1.22 34.35 -35.88
N LYS A 7 -1.05 35.68 -35.88
CA LYS A 7 0.26 36.31 -35.65
C LYS A 7 0.78 36.02 -34.24
N ALA A 8 -0.07 36.08 -33.22
CA ALA A 8 0.30 35.76 -31.85
C ALA A 8 0.77 34.31 -31.69
N ILE A 9 0.03 33.34 -32.22
CA ILE A 9 0.42 31.91 -32.19
C ILE A 9 1.75 31.69 -32.92
N ARG A 10 1.97 32.37 -34.05
CA ARG A 10 3.22 32.23 -34.82
C ARG A 10 4.43 32.82 -34.10
N ILE A 11 4.25 33.94 -33.42
CA ILE A 11 5.30 34.57 -32.60
C ILE A 11 5.64 33.68 -31.40
N ILE A 12 4.63 33.15 -30.71
CA ILE A 12 4.82 32.20 -29.59
C ILE A 12 5.55 30.94 -30.07
N GLY A 13 5.17 30.41 -31.24
CA GLY A 13 5.84 29.26 -31.84
C GLY A 13 7.29 29.53 -32.24
N LEU A 14 7.62 30.74 -32.72
CA LEU A 14 8.99 31.14 -33.04
C LEU A 14 9.84 31.28 -31.78
N ILE A 15 9.32 31.90 -30.71
CA ILE A 15 10.03 32.02 -29.42
C ILE A 15 10.30 30.63 -28.83
N LEU A 16 9.31 29.74 -28.84
CA LEU A 16 9.48 28.35 -28.38
C LEU A 16 10.52 27.60 -29.20
N ARG A 17 10.54 27.80 -30.52
CA ARG A 17 11.51 27.14 -31.41
C ARG A 17 12.92 27.67 -31.19
N ASP A 18 13.07 28.97 -31.00
CA ASP A 18 14.36 29.62 -30.75
C ASP A 18 14.96 29.16 -29.41
N MET A 19 14.12 29.10 -28.36
CA MET A 19 14.52 28.53 -27.07
C MET A 19 14.97 27.06 -27.18
N ILE A 20 14.25 26.22 -27.94
CA ILE A 20 14.63 24.82 -28.15
C ILE A 20 15.91 24.68 -29.00
N GLN A 21 16.17 25.62 -29.91
CA GLN A 21 17.25 25.50 -30.89
C GLN A 21 18.59 26.04 -30.39
N GLU A 22 18.58 27.09 -29.54
CA GLU A 22 19.81 27.57 -28.89
C GLU A 22 20.21 26.74 -27.66
N ASP A 23 19.25 26.26 -26.86
CA ASP A 23 19.54 25.72 -25.53
C ASP A 23 18.74 24.45 -25.20
N GLY A 24 18.24 23.76 -26.23
CA GLY A 24 17.30 22.64 -26.10
C GLY A 24 17.78 21.50 -25.21
N SER A 25 19.09 21.25 -25.14
CA SER A 25 19.63 20.23 -24.24
C SER A 25 19.58 20.66 -22.77
N THR A 26 19.81 21.94 -22.50
CA THR A 26 19.79 22.55 -21.17
C THR A 26 18.35 22.68 -20.68
N ILE A 27 17.46 23.19 -21.52
CA ILE A 27 16.03 23.36 -21.19
C ILE A 27 15.37 22.02 -20.96
N LEU A 28 15.67 21.00 -21.79
CA LEU A 28 15.14 19.65 -21.59
C LEU A 28 15.61 19.06 -20.26
N LYS A 29 16.92 19.13 -19.95
CA LYS A 29 17.47 18.64 -18.68
C LYS A 29 16.85 19.34 -17.47
N THR A 30 16.73 20.67 -17.52
CA THR A 30 16.12 21.47 -16.45
C THR A 30 14.63 21.11 -16.29
N THR A 31 13.90 20.95 -17.38
CA THR A 31 12.48 20.57 -17.35
C THR A 31 12.29 19.17 -16.75
N ILE A 32 13.10 18.20 -17.14
CA ILE A 32 13.07 16.85 -16.56
C ILE A 32 13.42 16.90 -15.08
N ALA A 33 14.42 17.70 -14.68
CA ALA A 33 14.81 17.84 -13.27
C ALA A 33 13.68 18.42 -12.43
N VAL A 34 12.98 19.45 -12.91
CA VAL A 34 11.82 20.05 -12.22
C VAL A 34 10.67 19.06 -12.09
N ILE A 35 10.32 18.34 -13.16
CA ILE A 35 9.26 17.33 -13.14
C ILE A 35 9.62 16.20 -12.18
N THR A 36 10.87 15.72 -12.22
CA THR A 36 11.35 14.64 -11.35
C THR A 36 11.33 15.06 -9.89
N LEU A 37 11.78 16.29 -9.59
CA LEU A 37 11.72 16.84 -8.24
C LEU A 37 10.27 16.94 -7.75
N PHE A 38 9.37 17.45 -8.58
CA PHE A 38 7.95 17.58 -8.24
C PHE A 38 7.28 16.23 -7.98
N LEU A 39 7.51 15.24 -8.85
CA LEU A 39 7.04 13.86 -8.66
C LEU A 39 7.63 13.23 -7.40
N GLY A 40 8.93 13.44 -7.16
CA GLY A 40 9.60 12.95 -5.95
C GLY A 40 8.98 13.50 -4.67
N LEU A 41 8.65 14.80 -4.64
CA LEU A 41 7.97 15.43 -3.52
C LEU A 41 6.56 14.87 -3.30
N ILE A 42 5.81 14.65 -4.38
CA ILE A 42 4.49 14.02 -4.30
C ILE A 42 4.59 12.61 -3.71
N LEU A 43 5.52 11.80 -4.21
CA LEU A 43 5.74 10.44 -3.71
C LEU A 43 6.15 10.44 -2.23
N LEU A 44 6.98 11.39 -1.80
CA LEU A 44 7.42 11.51 -0.42
C LEU A 44 6.26 11.75 0.55
N ILE A 45 5.18 12.40 0.10
CA ILE A 45 3.96 12.62 0.88
C ILE A 45 2.97 11.45 0.73
N LEU A 46 2.77 10.94 -0.49
CA LEU A 46 1.80 9.87 -0.74
C LEU A 46 2.20 8.54 -0.11
N ILE A 47 3.49 8.20 -0.12
CA ILE A 47 3.97 6.90 0.38
C ILE A 47 3.62 6.69 1.86
N PRO A 48 3.95 7.61 2.80
CA PRO A 48 3.58 7.45 4.21
C PRO A 48 2.06 7.34 4.44
N VAL A 49 1.26 8.12 3.70
CA VAL A 49 -0.20 8.12 3.84
C VAL A 49 -0.77 6.77 3.41
N VAL A 50 -0.36 6.28 2.24
CA VAL A 50 -0.83 4.99 1.71
C VAL A 50 -0.36 3.83 2.59
N ILE A 51 0.89 3.87 3.07
CA ILE A 51 1.41 2.86 4.00
C ILE A 51 0.58 2.84 5.29
N HIS A 52 0.29 4.00 5.88
CA HIS A 52 -0.50 4.06 7.11
C HIS A 52 -1.93 3.52 6.93
N GLU A 53 -2.54 3.69 5.75
CA GLU A 53 -3.86 3.15 5.46
C GLU A 53 -3.87 1.65 5.18
N ARG A 54 -2.83 1.13 4.53
CA ARG A 54 -2.80 -0.24 3.98
C ARG A 54 -1.99 -1.22 4.80
N VAL A 55 -0.96 -0.77 5.50
CA VAL A 55 -0.13 -1.63 6.35
C VAL A 55 -0.74 -1.64 7.75
N PRO A 56 -0.93 -2.81 8.37
CA PRO A 56 -1.41 -2.90 9.75
C PRO A 56 -0.37 -2.30 10.70
N VAL A 57 -0.58 -1.06 11.14
CA VAL A 57 0.34 -0.39 12.07
C VAL A 57 -0.22 -0.55 13.49
N THR A 58 0.12 -1.66 14.15
CA THR A 58 -0.28 -1.84 15.56
C THR A 58 0.30 -0.72 16.41
N ALA A 59 -0.49 -0.22 17.37
CA ALA A 59 -0.05 0.87 18.24
C ALA A 59 0.99 0.40 19.26
N THR A 60 1.04 -0.91 19.57
CA THR A 60 1.97 -1.50 20.53
C THR A 60 2.42 -2.90 20.13
N LYS A 61 3.61 -3.30 20.58
CA LYS A 61 4.11 -4.68 20.45
C LYS A 61 3.14 -5.71 21.02
N ALA A 62 2.49 -5.40 22.14
CA ALA A 62 1.51 -6.29 22.77
C ALA A 62 0.32 -6.59 21.84
N GLN A 63 -0.15 -5.58 21.09
CA GLN A 63 -1.23 -5.78 20.11
C GLN A 63 -0.80 -6.68 18.96
N ALA A 64 0.43 -6.52 18.45
CA ALA A 64 0.96 -7.41 17.42
C ALA A 64 1.07 -8.87 17.91
N LEU A 65 1.50 -9.06 19.17
CA LEU A 65 1.59 -10.39 19.77
C LEU A 65 0.24 -11.10 19.86
N TRP A 66 -0.87 -10.39 20.09
CA TRP A 66 -2.20 -11.02 20.08
C TRP A 66 -2.51 -11.77 18.79
N TYR A 67 -2.17 -11.19 17.64
CA TYR A 67 -2.42 -11.80 16.34
C TYR A 67 -1.42 -12.92 16.03
N TYR A 68 -0.15 -12.72 16.38
CA TYR A 68 0.88 -13.75 16.23
C TYR A 68 0.54 -14.99 17.06
N ASP A 69 0.26 -14.82 18.35
CA ASP A 69 -0.06 -15.91 19.27
C ASP A 69 -1.35 -16.62 18.87
N ALA A 70 -2.37 -15.85 18.44
CA ALA A 70 -3.63 -16.42 17.93
C ALA A 70 -3.41 -17.28 16.68
N ALA A 71 -2.73 -16.75 15.67
CA ALA A 71 -2.47 -17.48 14.42
C ALA A 71 -1.61 -18.73 14.65
N GLN A 72 -0.59 -18.61 15.51
CA GLN A 72 0.25 -19.75 15.90
C GLN A 72 -0.57 -20.83 16.62
N ALA A 73 -1.41 -20.45 17.59
CA ALA A 73 -2.25 -21.38 18.32
C ALA A 73 -3.24 -22.12 17.40
N VAL A 74 -3.87 -21.41 16.47
CA VAL A 74 -4.80 -22.00 15.49
C VAL A 74 -4.08 -22.92 14.50
N THR A 75 -2.88 -22.54 14.07
CA THR A 75 -2.06 -23.42 13.21
C THR A 75 -1.68 -24.71 13.93
N MET A 76 -1.27 -24.62 15.19
CA MET A 76 -0.88 -25.81 15.96
C MET A 76 -2.06 -26.73 16.30
N MET A 77 -3.25 -26.18 16.57
CA MET A 77 -4.42 -27.02 16.90
C MET A 77 -4.99 -27.78 15.71
N THR A 78 -4.72 -27.34 14.48
CA THR A 78 -5.20 -28.00 13.25
C THR A 78 -4.23 -29.07 12.75
N GLN A 79 -3.01 -29.11 13.26
CA GLN A 79 -2.02 -30.13 12.94
C GLN A 79 -2.41 -31.49 13.53
N SER A 80 -2.27 -32.54 12.74
CA SER A 80 -2.43 -33.92 13.18
C SER A 80 -1.32 -34.80 12.60
N PRO A 81 -1.09 -36.02 13.12
CA PRO A 81 -0.12 -36.94 12.54
C PRO A 81 -0.37 -37.28 11.06
N CYS A 82 -1.59 -37.05 10.57
CA CYS A 82 -2.04 -37.39 9.21
C CYS A 82 -2.18 -36.16 8.31
N ASP A 83 -2.12 -34.94 8.86
CA ASP A 83 -2.37 -33.69 8.14
C ASP A 83 -1.47 -32.56 8.71
N PRO A 84 -0.70 -31.83 7.88
CA PRO A 84 0.05 -30.66 8.31
C PRO A 84 -0.82 -29.50 8.85
N GLY A 85 -2.14 -29.61 8.80
CA GLY A 85 -3.09 -28.64 9.33
C GLY A 85 -3.22 -27.41 8.46
N VAL A 86 -3.92 -26.41 8.97
CA VAL A 86 -4.10 -25.12 8.30
C VAL A 86 -3.06 -24.15 8.82
N TYR A 87 -2.18 -23.68 7.94
CA TYR A 87 -1.29 -22.57 8.25
C TYR A 87 -2.08 -21.26 8.24
N VAL A 88 -2.14 -20.60 9.39
CA VAL A 88 -2.76 -19.27 9.53
C VAL A 88 -1.67 -18.22 9.57
N ASP A 89 -1.64 -17.32 8.59
CA ASP A 89 -0.72 -16.18 8.59
C ASP A 89 -1.24 -15.06 9.47
N TRP A 90 -0.52 -14.74 10.54
CA TRP A 90 -0.86 -13.65 11.44
C TRP A 90 -0.99 -12.29 10.74
N GLN A 91 -0.28 -12.07 9.62
CA GLN A 91 -0.36 -10.85 8.81
C GLN A 91 -1.74 -10.69 8.17
N GLU A 92 -2.33 -11.80 7.73
CA GLU A 92 -3.68 -11.81 7.17
C GLU A 92 -4.73 -11.57 8.25
N VAL A 93 -4.58 -12.22 9.42
CA VAL A 93 -5.49 -12.02 10.57
C VAL A 93 -5.52 -10.56 11.00
N ILE A 94 -4.34 -9.93 11.13
CA ILE A 94 -4.27 -8.52 11.53
C ILE A 94 -4.77 -7.56 10.45
N ALA A 95 -4.60 -7.90 9.17
CA ALA A 95 -5.10 -7.10 8.05
C ALA A 95 -6.63 -7.01 8.04
N VAL A 96 -7.32 -8.10 8.42
CA VAL A 96 -8.79 -8.09 8.57
C VAL A 96 -9.22 -7.02 9.59
N ASP A 97 -8.56 -6.96 10.74
CA ASP A 97 -8.87 -5.96 11.77
C ASP A 97 -8.36 -4.56 11.41
N ALA A 98 -7.27 -4.44 10.67
CA ALA A 98 -6.80 -3.17 10.13
C ALA A 98 -7.88 -2.49 9.26
N VAL A 99 -8.55 -3.27 8.41
CA VAL A 99 -9.66 -2.80 7.58
C VAL A 99 -10.93 -2.56 8.42
N ARG A 100 -11.36 -3.56 9.20
CA ARG A 100 -12.62 -3.50 9.98
C ARG A 100 -12.61 -2.40 11.04
N LEU A 101 -11.46 -2.16 11.67
CA LEU A 101 -11.30 -1.16 12.73
C LEU A 101 -10.77 0.18 12.23
N LYS A 102 -10.54 0.33 10.92
CA LYS A 102 -9.93 1.54 10.32
C LYS A 102 -8.61 1.89 11.01
N GLN A 103 -7.72 0.91 11.16
CA GLN A 103 -6.43 1.02 11.85
C GLN A 103 -6.51 1.35 13.36
N ASN A 104 -7.70 1.38 13.96
CA ASN A 104 -7.87 1.65 15.39
C ASN A 104 -7.78 0.38 16.24
N PHE A 105 -6.56 -0.11 16.45
CA PHE A 105 -6.29 -1.32 17.23
C PHE A 105 -6.59 -1.21 18.73
N LYS A 106 -6.92 -0.01 19.26
CA LYS A 106 -7.45 0.12 20.63
C LYS A 106 -8.79 -0.58 20.82
N LYS A 107 -9.51 -0.86 19.72
CA LYS A 107 -10.76 -1.61 19.71
C LYS A 107 -10.56 -3.13 19.57
N SER A 108 -9.31 -3.59 19.42
CA SER A 108 -8.99 -5.01 19.34
C SER A 108 -8.58 -5.57 20.71
N SER A 109 -8.55 -6.89 20.81
CA SER A 109 -8.18 -7.64 22.01
C SER A 109 -7.63 -9.01 21.64
N ALA A 110 -6.96 -9.68 22.59
CA ALA A 110 -6.47 -11.04 22.40
C ALA A 110 -7.58 -12.03 22.02
N SER A 111 -8.76 -11.95 22.68
CA SER A 111 -9.91 -12.81 22.37
C SER A 111 -10.37 -12.61 20.92
N ARG A 112 -10.49 -11.35 20.49
CA ARG A 112 -10.91 -11.04 19.13
C ARG A 112 -9.91 -11.54 18.08
N ALA A 113 -8.62 -11.41 18.35
CA ALA A 113 -7.57 -11.92 17.46
C ALA A 113 -7.67 -13.45 17.30
N ASN A 114 -8.01 -14.17 18.38
CA ASN A 114 -8.27 -15.61 18.35
C ASN A 114 -9.53 -15.94 17.53
N ASP A 115 -10.66 -15.28 17.80
CA ASP A 115 -11.90 -15.47 17.05
C ASP A 115 -11.72 -15.22 15.54
N LEU A 116 -10.86 -14.27 15.18
CA LEU A 116 -10.48 -13.99 13.79
C LEU A 116 -9.60 -15.09 13.21
N ALA A 117 -8.57 -15.53 13.92
CA ALA A 117 -7.68 -16.59 13.45
C ALA A 117 -8.46 -17.89 13.20
N MET A 118 -9.44 -18.22 14.04
CA MET A 118 -10.32 -19.38 13.85
C MET A 118 -11.14 -19.33 12.55
N GLN A 119 -11.47 -18.15 12.05
CA GLN A 119 -12.20 -18.00 10.77
C GLN A 119 -11.37 -18.37 9.54
N PHE A 120 -10.04 -18.53 9.69
CA PHE A 120 -9.17 -19.00 8.62
C PHE A 120 -9.12 -20.53 8.52
N VAL A 121 -9.72 -21.25 9.48
CA VAL A 121 -9.83 -22.71 9.41
C VAL A 121 -11.09 -23.07 8.63
N GLU A 122 -10.92 -23.87 7.57
CA GLU A 122 -12.06 -24.43 6.83
C GLU A 122 -12.76 -25.50 7.67
N GLU A 123 -14.09 -25.45 7.77
CA GLU A 123 -14.89 -26.39 8.58
C GLU A 123 -14.90 -27.83 8.03
N SER A 124 -14.48 -28.02 6.78
CA SER A 124 -14.49 -29.34 6.12
C SER A 124 -13.27 -29.55 5.24
N GLY A 125 -12.47 -30.56 5.56
CA GLY A 125 -11.40 -31.08 4.72
C GLY A 125 -11.58 -32.59 4.51
N THR A 126 -11.32 -33.09 3.31
CA THR A 126 -11.34 -34.54 3.03
C THR A 126 -9.92 -35.09 3.10
N CYS A 127 -9.65 -35.94 4.10
CA CYS A 127 -8.40 -36.67 4.19
C CYS A 127 -8.43 -37.84 3.21
N THR A 128 -7.84 -37.68 2.02
CA THR A 128 -7.63 -38.78 1.08
C THR A 128 -6.25 -39.40 1.32
N HIS A 129 -6.25 -40.61 1.87
CA HIS A 129 -5.08 -41.47 2.00
C HIS A 129 -4.74 -42.19 0.70
#